data_AF-A0A1F6BMK0-F1
#
_entry.id   AF-A0A1F6BMK0-F1
#
_cell.length_a   1.000
_cell.length_b   1.000
_cell.length_c   1.000
_cell.angle_alpha   90.00
_cell.angle_beta   90.00
_cell.angle_gamma   90.00
#
_symmetry.space_group_name_H-M   'P 1'
#
loop_
_entity.id
_entity.type
_entity.pdbx_description
1 polymer ?
#
loop_
_entity_poly.entity_id
_entity_poly.type
_entity_poly.pdbx_seq_one_letter_code
_entity_poly.pdbx_strand_id
1 'polypeptide(L)'
;MARNSIGQLYVGVSKNPQDRLVYHNQGRGASFTKQNPNYKIVFLEKYSVLAGARKREIQIKKWRREKKEILIDKYSAGAETKQ
;
A
#
# COMPACT_ATOMS: atom_id res chain seq x y z
N MET A 1 -1.43 0.12 1.11
CA MET A 1 0.04 0.01 1.18
C MET A 1 0.41 -1.44 1.37
N ALA A 2 1.46 -1.90 0.70
CA ALA A 2 1.97 -3.25 0.86
C ALA A 2 3.45 -3.21 1.26
N ARG A 3 3.90 -4.21 2.02
CA ARG A 3 5.29 -4.38 2.47
C ARG A 3 5.82 -5.72 1.99
N ASN A 4 7.01 -5.75 1.41
CA ASN A 4 7.66 -7.03 1.07
C ASN A 4 8.49 -7.58 2.24
N SER A 5 9.04 -8.79 2.08
CA SER A 5 9.87 -9.48 3.08
C SER A 5 11.15 -8.72 3.47
N ILE A 6 11.66 -7.84 2.60
CA ILE A 6 12.86 -7.02 2.85
C ILE A 6 12.46 -5.65 3.47
N GLY A 7 11.16 -5.41 3.69
CA GLY A 7 10.66 -4.19 4.30
C GLY A 7 10.50 -3.00 3.35
N GLN A 8 10.56 -3.17 2.03
CA GLN A 8 10.21 -2.12 1.09
C GLN A 8 8.69 -1.88 1.07
N LEU A 9 8.27 -0.62 0.99
CA LEU A 9 6.86 -0.23 0.96
C LEU A 9 6.42 0.15 -0.46
N TYR A 10 5.28 -0.39 -0.85
CA TYR A 10 4.56 -0.03 -2.06
C TYR A 10 3.27 0.72 -1.70
N VAL A 11 3.05 1.87 -2.34
CA VAL A 11 1.85 2.70 -2.17
C VAL A 11 1.13 2.77 -3.52
N GLY A 12 -0.15 2.42 -3.53
CA GLY A 12 -0.99 2.43 -4.72
C GLY A 12 -2.47 2.43 -4.37
N VAL A 13 -3.30 2.74 -5.37
CA VAL A 13 -4.77 2.63 -5.32
C VAL A 13 -5.24 1.51 -6.23
N SER A 14 -6.29 0.81 -5.81
CA SER A 14 -6.94 -0.23 -6.62
C SER A 14 -8.39 -0.37 -6.20
N LYS A 15 -9.27 -0.73 -7.15
CA LYS A 15 -10.63 -1.18 -6.83
C LYS A 15 -10.60 -2.54 -6.11
N ASN A 16 -9.69 -3.40 -6.56
CA ASN A 16 -9.44 -4.72 -5.95
C ASN A 16 -7.97 -4.79 -5.48
N PRO A 17 -7.66 -4.38 -4.24
CA PRO A 17 -6.29 -4.42 -3.71
C PRO A 17 -5.75 -5.84 -3.54
N GLN A 18 -6.62 -6.79 -3.21
CA GLN A 18 -6.26 -8.20 -3.01
C GLN A 18 -5.82 -8.85 -4.32
N ASP A 19 -6.64 -8.75 -5.37
CA ASP A 19 -6.30 -9.28 -6.70
C ASP A 19 -5.01 -8.64 -7.21
N ARG A 20 -4.89 -7.31 -7.06
CA ARG A 20 -3.68 -6.58 -7.46
C ARG A 20 -2.42 -7.09 -6.74
N LEU A 21 -2.52 -7.41 -5.45
CA LEU A 21 -1.42 -7.99 -4.68
C LEU A 21 -1.05 -9.38 -5.22
N VAL A 22 -2.05 -10.23 -5.48
CA VAL A 22 -1.86 -11.57 -6.04
C VAL A 22 -1.19 -11.48 -7.42
N TYR A 23 -1.67 -10.62 -8.31
CA TYR A 23 -1.05 -10.38 -9.61
C TYR A 23 0.41 -9.92 -9.50
N HIS A 24 0.71 -9.02 -8.58
CA HIS A 24 2.09 -8.55 -8.33
C HIS A 24 2.98 -9.67 -7.76
N ASN A 25 2.47 -10.49 -6.83
CA ASN A 25 3.23 -11.58 -6.22
C ASN A 25 3.43 -12.77 -7.19
N GLN A 26 2.50 -13.00 -8.13
CA GLN A 26 2.62 -14.02 -9.16
C GLN A 26 3.60 -13.66 -10.29
N GLY A 27 4.29 -12.52 -10.20
CA GLY A 27 5.28 -12.11 -11.20
C GLY A 27 4.68 -11.77 -12.58
N ARG A 28 3.35 -11.65 -12.69
CA ARG A 28 2.63 -11.24 -13.91
C ARG A 28 2.50 -9.71 -14.04
N GLY A 29 3.23 -8.95 -13.22
CA GLY A 29 3.43 -7.50 -13.35
C GLY A 29 4.73 -7.15 -14.10
N ALA A 30 5.00 -5.85 -14.29
CA ALA A 30 6.22 -5.34 -14.93
C ALA A 30 7.50 -5.96 -14.32
N SER A 31 8.59 -6.09 -15.11
CA SER A 31 9.84 -6.79 -14.79
C SER A 31 10.44 -6.53 -13.39
N PHE A 32 10.07 -5.43 -12.72
CA PHE A 32 10.50 -5.09 -11.36
C PHE A 32 9.91 -6.01 -10.26
N THR A 33 8.77 -6.68 -10.48
CA THR A 33 8.18 -7.62 -9.49
C THR A 33 8.78 -9.03 -9.51
N LYS A 34 9.69 -9.36 -10.44
CA LYS A 34 10.34 -10.68 -10.49
C LYS A 34 11.36 -10.93 -9.36
N GLN A 35 11.87 -9.89 -8.69
CA GLN A 35 12.97 -10.06 -7.72
C GLN A 35 12.54 -10.18 -6.25
N ASN A 36 11.28 -9.91 -5.87
CA ASN A 36 10.85 -9.97 -4.46
C ASN A 36 9.35 -10.33 -4.29
N PRO A 37 8.95 -11.60 -4.38
CA PRO A 37 7.56 -12.02 -4.60
C PRO A 37 6.63 -12.04 -3.37
N ASN A 38 6.93 -11.31 -2.29
CA ASN A 38 6.23 -11.49 -1.00
C ASN A 38 5.64 -10.18 -0.44
N TYR A 39 4.93 -9.41 -1.26
CA TYR A 39 4.20 -8.25 -0.73
C TYR A 39 2.99 -8.71 0.09
N LYS A 40 2.81 -8.11 1.27
CA LYS A 40 1.63 -8.25 2.13
C LYS A 40 0.99 -6.88 2.34
N ILE A 41 -0.34 -6.81 2.35
CA ILE A 41 -1.05 -5.57 2.67
C ILE A 41 -0.86 -5.26 4.15
N VAL A 42 -0.31 -4.09 4.44
CA VAL A 42 -0.06 -3.59 5.81
C VAL A 42 -0.95 -2.40 6.17
N PHE A 43 -1.60 -1.79 5.17
CA PHE A 43 -2.50 -0.67 5.35
C PHE A 43 -3.51 -0.62 4.23
N LEU A 44 -4.80 -0.42 4.54
CA LEU A 44 -5.86 -0.28 3.54
C LEU A 44 -6.85 0.79 3.98
N GLU A 45 -7.14 1.72 3.07
CA GLU A 45 -8.05 2.84 3.32
C GLU A 45 -9.07 2.94 2.19
N LYS A 46 -10.37 2.92 2.53
CA LYS A 46 -11.47 2.98 1.56
C LYS A 46 -11.92 4.41 1.33
N TYR A 47 -12.17 4.72 0.06
CA TYR A 47 -12.68 5.99 -0.45
C TYR A 47 -13.88 5.74 -1.35
N SER A 48 -14.88 6.62 -1.30
CA SER A 48 -16.06 6.58 -2.17
C SER A 48 -15.74 7.00 -3.61
N VAL A 49 -14.75 7.88 -3.80
CA VAL A 49 -14.39 8.45 -5.09
C VAL A 49 -12.90 8.26 -5.41
N LEU A 50 -12.60 7.93 -6.66
CA LEU A 50 -11.22 7.70 -7.13
C LEU A 50 -10.33 8.93 -6.95
N ALA A 51 -10.89 10.14 -7.12
CA ALA A 51 -10.17 11.39 -6.93
C ALA A 51 -9.64 11.54 -5.49
N GLY A 52 -10.45 11.18 -4.48
CA GLY A 52 -10.05 11.18 -3.07
C GLY A 52 -8.94 10.17 -2.80
N ALA A 53 -9.10 8.94 -3.32
CA ALA A 53 -8.09 7.90 -3.21
C ALA A 53 -6.74 8.33 -3.83
N ARG A 54 -6.76 8.94 -5.02
CA ARG A 54 -5.54 9.44 -5.69
C ARG A 54 -4.88 10.59 -4.94
N LYS A 55 -5.66 11.55 -4.42
CA LYS A 55 -5.11 12.64 -3.58
C LYS A 55 -4.38 12.07 -2.37
N ARG A 56 -5.00 11.09 -1.68
CA ARG A 56 -4.41 10.40 -0.54
C ARG A 56 -3.15 9.63 -0.92
N GLU A 57 -3.16 8.91 -2.04
CA GLU A 57 -2.00 8.19 -2.57
C GLU A 57 -0.81 9.11 -2.79
N ILE A 58 -1.02 10.26 -3.44
CA ILE A 58 0.02 11.26 -3.70
C ILE A 58 0.58 11.81 -2.37
N GLN A 59 -0.31 12.11 -1.42
CA GLN A 59 0.08 12.59 -0.10
C GLN A 59 0.98 11.57 0.62
N ILE A 60 0.55 10.30 0.69
CA ILE A 60 1.31 9.23 1.34
C ILE A 60 2.63 8.98 0.60
N LYS A 61 2.64 8.99 -0.74
CA LYS A 61 3.88 8.81 -1.53
C LYS A 61 4.96 9.81 -1.13
N LYS A 62 4.58 11.08 -0.92
CA LYS A 62 5.48 12.17 -0.49
C LYS A 62 5.94 12.07 0.96
N TRP A 63 5.32 11.24 1.80
CA TRP A 63 5.73 11.13 3.19
C TRP A 63 7.09 10.45 3.36
N ARG A 64 7.82 10.89 4.39
CA ARG A 64 9.00 10.17 4.91
C ARG A 64 8.61 8.78 5.39
N ARG A 65 9.60 7.88 5.44
CA ARG A 65 9.41 6.49 5.86
C ARG A 65 8.76 6.39 7.24
N GLU A 66 9.25 7.15 8.21
CA GLU A 66 8.75 7.18 9.59
C GLU A 66 7.25 7.45 9.66
N LYS A 67 6.78 8.48 8.94
CA LYS A 67 5.36 8.83 8.90
C LYS A 67 4.49 7.74 8.26
N LYS A 68 5.05 6.96 7.32
CA LYS A 68 4.37 5.80 6.73
C LYS A 68 4.28 4.64 7.73
N GLU A 69 5.33 4.38 8.50
CA GLU A 69 5.30 3.36 9.57
C GLU A 69 4.30 3.73 10.66
N ILE A 70 4.29 4.98 11.15
CA ILE A 70 3.29 5.43 12.13
C ILE A 70 1.86 5.21 11.64
N LEU A 71 1.61 5.44 10.34
CA LEU A 71 0.29 5.17 9.74
C LEU A 71 -0.05 3.67 9.76
N ILE A 72 0.93 2.81 9.47
CA ILE A 72 0.78 1.35 9.52
C ILE A 72 0.50 0.92 10.96
N ASP A 73 1.28 1.41 11.92
CA ASP A 73 1.13 1.05 13.34
C ASP A 73 -0.25 1.46 13.89
N LYS A 74 -0.71 2.67 13.54
CA LYS A 74 -2.07 3.13 13.88
C LYS A 74 -3.14 2.21 13.30
N TYR A 75 -3.00 1.80 12.05
CA TYR A 75 -3.94 0.88 11.40
C TYR A 75 -3.95 -0.49 12.06
N SER A 76 -2.77 -1.03 12.39
CA SER A 76 -2.64 -2.30 13.11
C SER A 76 -3.21 -2.24 14.52
N ALA A 77 -3.15 -1.09 15.18
CA ALA A 77 -3.77 -0.83 16.48
C ALA A 77 -5.29 -0.53 16.40
N GLY A 78 -5.89 -0.51 15.21
CA GLY A 78 -7.31 -0.17 15.02
C GLY A 78 -7.64 1.30 15.26
N ALA A 79 -6.64 2.18 15.32
CA ALA A 79 -6.82 3.61 15.52
C ALA A 79 -7.26 4.33 14.23
N GLU A 80 -7.80 5.53 14.38
CA GLU A 80 -8.22 6.35 13.24
C GLU A 80 -7.01 6.76 12.39
N THR A 81 -7.07 6.40 11.10
CA THR A 81 -5.98 6.64 10.14
C THR A 81 -6.32 7.72 9.10
N LYS A 82 -7.57 8.19 9.10
CA LYS A 82 -8.02 9.29 8.25
C LYS A 82 -7.69 10.60 8.98
N GLN A 83 -6.96 11.47 8.29
CA GLN A 83 -6.71 12.86 8.70
C GLN A 83 -7.49 13.78 7.79
#